data_AF-A0AB38AR86-F1
#
_entry.id   AF-A0AB38AR86-F1
#
_cell.length_a   1.000
_cell.length_b   1.000
_cell.length_c   1.000
_cell.angle_alpha   90.00
_cell.angle_beta   90.00
_cell.angle_gamma   90.00
#
_symmetry.space_group_name_H-M   'P 1'
#
loop_
_entity.id
_entity.type
_entity.pdbx_description
1 polymer ?
#
loop_
_entity_poly.entity_id
_entity_poly.type
_entity_poly.pdbx_seq_one_letter_code
_entity_poly.pdbx_strand_id
1 'polypeptide(L)'
;MGLYVEARIRAGIDDVWDRSQVPDQHQRWDLRFSEIDYLPRAPGEPQRFRYATRVLPLLTVDGTGVSAGERNRPDGTRTSALRFSSAHPLSLIEEGRGYWRYVPDGDALRFLTGYDYRPRWGRFGRVVDRLLFRPLMGWATAWSFDRLRLWCERGITPGRSLCHALAELILRIAAVVATAVVAPVAALATVLAVAAAALLLPPLPTTPAARRCLRRPPERAAGRSESAAAPTALLATLEQS
;
A
#
# COMPACT_ATOMS: atom_id res chain seq x y z
N MET A 1 16.44 -4.28 -0.47
CA MET A 1 16.10 -3.37 -1.58
C MET A 1 14.73 -2.82 -1.26
N GLY A 2 14.66 -1.65 -0.63
CA GLY A 2 13.41 -1.09 -0.11
C GLY A 2 12.31 -0.97 -1.15
N LEU A 3 11.07 -1.04 -0.67
CA LEU A 3 9.87 -0.73 -1.44
C LEU A 3 9.61 0.76 -1.38
N TYR A 4 9.27 1.34 -2.52
CA TYR A 4 8.83 2.71 -2.66
C TYR A 4 7.47 2.72 -3.34
N VAL A 5 6.52 3.47 -2.80
CA VAL A 5 5.25 3.76 -3.47
C VAL A 5 4.86 5.20 -3.24
N GLU A 6 4.41 5.88 -4.29
CA GLU A 6 3.92 7.24 -4.23
C GLU A 6 2.63 7.41 -5.03
N ALA A 7 1.68 8.15 -4.47
CA ALA A 7 0.45 8.58 -5.11
C ALA A 7 0.31 10.11 -4.98
N ARG A 8 -0.11 10.75 -6.07
CA ARG A 8 -0.59 12.13 -6.05
C ARG A 8 -2.09 12.11 -5.77
N ILE A 9 -2.52 12.81 -4.74
CA ILE A 9 -3.91 12.84 -4.25
C ILE A 9 -4.39 14.29 -4.22
N ARG A 10 -5.42 14.62 -4.99
CA ARG A 10 -6.08 15.94 -4.96
C ARG A 10 -7.03 16.05 -3.76
N ALA A 11 -6.46 16.19 -2.57
CA ALA A 11 -7.18 16.36 -1.30
C ALA A 11 -6.30 17.07 -0.26
N GLY A 12 -6.91 17.57 0.81
CA GLY A 12 -6.21 18.21 1.91
C GLY A 12 -5.30 17.25 2.68
N ILE A 13 -4.20 17.76 3.23
CA ILE A 13 -3.26 16.95 4.02
C ILE A 13 -3.91 16.36 5.27
N ASP A 14 -4.84 17.08 5.90
CA ASP A 14 -5.59 16.59 7.07
C ASP A 14 -6.49 15.40 6.71
N ASP A 15 -7.21 15.45 5.59
CA ASP A 15 -8.05 14.33 5.15
C ASP A 15 -7.24 13.04 4.92
N VAL A 16 -6.09 13.18 4.24
CA VAL A 16 -5.21 12.03 3.96
C VAL A 16 -4.53 11.55 5.24
N TRP A 17 -4.13 12.47 6.13
CA TRP A 17 -3.55 12.13 7.43
C TRP A 17 -4.54 11.35 8.28
N ASP A 18 -5.75 11.87 8.49
CA ASP A 18 -6.75 11.24 9.36
C ASP A 18 -7.16 9.85 8.84
N ARG A 19 -7.40 9.72 7.53
CA ARG A 19 -7.77 8.43 6.91
C ARG A 19 -6.68 7.38 6.99
N SER A 20 -5.45 7.78 7.22
CA SER A 20 -4.29 6.91 7.17
C SER A 20 -3.69 6.68 8.57
N GLN A 21 -3.91 7.59 9.53
CA GLN A 21 -3.45 7.43 10.92
C GLN A 21 -4.55 6.93 11.87
N VAL A 22 -5.84 7.10 11.55
CA VAL A 22 -6.93 6.57 12.39
C VAL A 22 -7.16 5.08 12.05
N PRO A 23 -6.99 4.13 12.98
CA PRO A 23 -7.04 2.68 12.70
C PRO A 23 -8.30 2.23 11.94
N ASP A 24 -9.48 2.64 12.42
CA ASP A 24 -10.77 2.30 11.80
C ASP A 24 -10.91 2.81 10.37
N GLN A 25 -10.20 3.88 10.02
CA GLN A 25 -10.18 4.40 8.66
C GLN A 25 -9.11 3.70 7.81
N HIS A 26 -7.93 3.46 8.38
CA HIS A 26 -6.78 2.86 7.72
C HIS A 26 -7.11 1.45 7.22
N GLN A 27 -7.63 0.59 8.10
CA GLN A 27 -7.95 -0.81 7.77
C GLN A 27 -8.97 -0.96 6.63
N ARG A 28 -9.75 0.09 6.32
CA ARG A 28 -10.77 0.03 5.26
C ARG A 28 -10.16 0.03 3.87
N TRP A 29 -9.02 0.70 3.65
CA TRP A 29 -8.44 0.87 2.32
C TRP A 29 -7.15 0.08 2.11
N ASP A 30 -6.39 -0.22 3.17
CA ASP A 30 -5.10 -0.89 3.07
C ASP A 30 -5.24 -2.42 2.97
N LEU A 31 -4.76 -3.00 1.88
CA LEU A 31 -4.76 -4.46 1.69
C LEU A 31 -3.77 -5.19 2.60
N ARG A 32 -2.80 -4.47 3.17
CA ARG A 32 -1.71 -5.07 3.95
C ARG A 32 -2.11 -5.28 5.41
N PHE A 33 -3.09 -4.52 5.90
CA PHE A 33 -3.53 -4.55 7.29
C PHE A 33 -5.04 -4.70 7.33
N SER A 34 -5.51 -5.84 7.80
CA SER A 34 -6.94 -6.13 7.94
C SER A 34 -7.50 -5.58 9.24
N GLU A 35 -6.68 -5.59 10.29
CA GLU A 35 -7.02 -5.10 11.63
C GLU A 35 -5.81 -4.36 12.19
N ILE A 36 -6.06 -3.23 12.87
CA ILE A 36 -5.04 -2.42 13.53
C ILE A 36 -5.61 -1.97 14.88
N ASP A 37 -4.92 -2.34 15.96
CA ASP A 37 -5.31 -1.97 17.32
C ASP A 37 -4.21 -1.13 17.96
N TYR A 38 -4.54 0.12 18.29
CA TYR A 38 -3.63 0.98 19.04
C TYR A 38 -3.64 0.60 20.52
N LEU A 39 -2.44 0.38 21.06
CA LEU A 39 -2.27 0.13 22.49
C LEU A 39 -2.28 1.46 23.26
N PRO A 40 -2.68 1.45 24.55
CA PRO A 40 -2.56 2.62 25.40
C PRO A 40 -1.12 3.16 25.42
N ARG A 41 -0.96 4.48 25.43
CA ARG A 41 0.34 5.15 25.51
C ARG A 41 0.29 6.35 26.45
N ALA A 42 1.41 6.68 27.09
CA ALA A 42 1.54 7.95 27.79
C ALA A 42 1.80 9.11 26.81
N PRO A 43 1.51 10.37 27.19
CA PRO A 43 1.89 11.53 26.40
C PRO A 43 3.40 11.55 26.13
N GLY A 44 3.79 11.77 24.87
CA GLY A 44 5.19 11.81 24.45
C GLY A 44 5.80 10.44 24.08
N GLU A 45 5.15 9.33 24.41
CA GLU A 45 5.62 8.00 23.99
C GLU A 45 5.25 7.68 22.54
N PRO A 46 6.08 6.87 21.84
CA PRO A 46 5.71 6.30 20.56
C PRO A 46 4.41 5.50 20.62
N GLN A 47 3.59 5.58 19.58
CA GLN A 47 2.32 4.84 19.51
C GLN A 47 2.59 3.38 19.14
N ARG A 48 2.43 2.49 20.11
CA ARG A 48 2.47 1.03 19.90
C ARG A 48 1.15 0.54 19.32
N PHE A 49 1.21 -0.44 18.43
CA PHE A 49 0.03 -1.05 17.83
C PHE A 49 0.21 -2.55 17.60
N ARG A 50 -0.91 -3.27 17.56
CA ARG A 50 -0.99 -4.62 17.01
C ARG A 50 -1.63 -4.53 15.64
N TYR A 51 -1.23 -5.42 14.76
CA TYR A 51 -1.86 -5.52 13.46
C TYR A 51 -2.09 -6.99 13.11
N ALA A 52 -3.09 -7.23 12.27
CA ALA A 52 -3.31 -8.52 11.69
C ALA A 52 -3.56 -8.39 10.18
N THR A 53 -3.02 -9.32 9.42
CA THR A 53 -3.21 -9.42 7.97
C THR A 53 -3.94 -10.72 7.67
N ARG A 54 -5.16 -10.63 7.15
CA ARG A 54 -5.90 -11.80 6.66
C ARG A 54 -5.41 -12.15 5.25
N VAL A 55 -4.61 -13.19 5.16
CA VAL A 55 -3.99 -13.65 3.90
C VAL A 55 -4.96 -14.53 3.11
N LEU A 56 -5.75 -15.36 3.78
CA LEU A 56 -6.78 -16.23 3.21
C LEU A 56 -8.00 -16.31 4.16
N PRO A 57 -9.17 -16.86 3.74
CA PRO A 57 -10.38 -16.93 4.56
C PRO A 57 -10.26 -17.59 5.94
N LEU A 58 -9.14 -18.23 6.27
CA LEU A 58 -8.85 -18.82 7.60
C LEU A 58 -7.40 -18.63 8.04
N LEU A 59 -6.63 -17.79 7.33
CA LEU A 59 -5.23 -17.56 7.62
C LEU A 59 -5.01 -16.09 7.94
N THR A 60 -4.80 -15.83 9.22
CA THR A 60 -4.43 -14.51 9.73
C THR A 60 -2.99 -14.57 10.24
N VAL A 61 -2.22 -13.55 9.91
CA VAL A 61 -0.86 -13.35 10.41
C VAL A 61 -0.87 -12.10 11.25
N ASP A 62 -0.56 -12.22 12.54
CA ASP A 62 -0.46 -11.07 13.44
C ASP A 62 0.97 -10.52 13.53
N GLY A 63 1.06 -9.28 13.98
CA GLY A 63 2.32 -8.66 14.33
C GLY A 63 2.12 -7.46 15.24
N THR A 64 3.24 -6.89 15.65
CA THR A 64 3.30 -5.71 16.51
C THR A 64 4.09 -4.63 15.80
N GLY A 65 3.80 -3.38 16.14
CA GLY A 65 4.55 -2.26 15.61
C GLY A 65 4.56 -1.08 16.56
N VAL A 66 5.43 -0.15 16.23
CA VAL A 66 5.59 1.12 16.91
C VAL A 66 5.62 2.20 15.83
N SER A 67 4.86 3.26 16.02
CA SER A 67 4.81 4.40 15.12
C SER A 67 5.11 5.69 15.87
N ALA A 68 5.86 6.58 15.21
CA ALA A 68 6.15 7.92 15.68
C ALA A 68 5.83 8.89 14.55
N GLY A 69 4.90 9.80 14.79
CA GLY A 69 4.46 10.81 13.84
C GLY A 69 4.99 12.19 14.19
N GLU A 70 5.49 12.92 13.19
CA GLU A 70 5.77 14.35 13.27
C GLU A 70 4.78 15.09 12.36
N ARG A 71 3.81 15.75 13.00
CA ARG A 71 2.67 16.42 12.34
C ARG A 71 2.96 17.87 11.93
N ASN A 72 3.86 18.56 12.62
CA ASN A 72 4.01 20.01 12.49
C ASN A 72 5.43 20.38 12.07
N ARG A 73 5.79 20.11 10.80
CA ARG A 73 7.04 20.65 10.26
C ARG A 73 6.86 22.07 9.73
N PRO A 74 7.90 22.93 9.84
CA PRO A 74 7.85 24.30 9.30
C PRO A 74 7.58 24.36 7.79
N ASP A 75 7.96 23.32 7.04
CA ASP A 75 7.77 23.22 5.59
C ASP A 75 6.36 22.70 5.19
N GLY A 76 5.46 22.50 6.16
CA GLY A 76 4.12 21.96 5.95
C GLY A 76 4.08 20.46 5.66
N THR A 77 5.23 19.78 5.63
CA THR A 77 5.27 18.32 5.44
C THR A 77 4.91 17.58 6.72
N ARG A 78 4.36 16.37 6.56
CA ARG A 78 4.17 15.44 7.68
C ARG A 78 4.92 14.15 7.40
N THR A 79 5.42 13.50 8.45
CA THR A 79 5.99 12.15 8.35
C THR A 79 5.50 11.30 9.50
N SER A 80 5.17 10.04 9.21
CA SER A 80 4.99 9.00 10.22
C SER A 80 6.04 7.94 9.96
N ALA A 81 6.96 7.72 10.89
CA ALA A 81 7.86 6.58 10.88
C ALA A 81 7.21 5.42 11.62
N LEU A 82 7.45 4.20 11.16
CA LEU A 82 6.94 3.00 11.77
C LEU A 82 7.97 1.88 11.72
N ARG A 83 7.99 1.07 12.77
CA ARG A 83 8.70 -0.20 12.89
C ARG A 83 7.67 -1.27 13.17
N PHE A 84 7.86 -2.44 12.57
CA PHE A 84 6.93 -3.56 12.72
C PHE A 84 7.70 -4.87 12.78
N SER A 85 7.14 -5.84 13.47
CA SER A 85 7.69 -7.19 13.60
C SER A 85 6.58 -8.19 13.74
N SER A 86 6.81 -9.42 13.30
CA SER A 86 5.84 -10.49 13.47
C SER A 86 6.52 -11.73 14.04
N ALA A 87 6.07 -12.13 15.23
CA ALA A 87 6.48 -13.38 15.85
C ALA A 87 5.79 -14.59 15.20
N HIS A 88 4.67 -14.37 14.51
CA HIS A 88 3.82 -15.41 13.93
C HIS A 88 4.63 -16.34 13.00
N PRO A 89 4.55 -17.67 13.17
CA PRO A 89 5.43 -18.62 12.49
C PRO A 89 5.26 -18.64 10.97
N LEU A 90 4.07 -18.28 10.48
CA LEU A 90 3.75 -18.21 9.05
C LEU A 90 4.10 -16.84 8.43
N SER A 91 4.52 -15.86 9.22
CA SER A 91 4.95 -14.58 8.68
C SER A 91 6.29 -14.72 7.97
N LEU A 92 6.35 -14.37 6.68
CA LEU A 92 7.62 -14.22 5.99
C LEU A 92 8.41 -13.02 6.53
N ILE A 93 7.75 -12.01 7.07
CA ILE A 93 8.41 -10.81 7.62
C ILE A 93 8.79 -11.06 9.07
N GLU A 94 10.08 -10.91 9.39
CA GLU A 94 10.55 -10.97 10.78
C GLU A 94 10.45 -9.59 11.43
N GLU A 95 11.04 -8.59 10.78
CA GLU A 95 11.11 -7.22 11.22
C GLU A 95 11.17 -6.30 10.00
N GLY A 96 10.47 -5.17 10.06
CA GLY A 96 10.50 -4.14 9.06
C GLY A 96 10.47 -2.75 9.65
N ARG A 97 10.88 -1.79 8.83
CA ARG A 97 10.83 -0.37 9.13
C ARG A 97 10.38 0.39 7.89
N GLY A 98 9.65 1.45 8.10
CA GLY A 98 9.14 2.26 7.03
C GLY A 98 8.75 3.64 7.49
N TYR A 99 8.39 4.46 6.53
CA TYR A 99 7.83 5.76 6.80
C TYR A 99 6.77 6.08 5.76
N TRP A 100 5.84 6.93 6.15
CA TRP A 100 4.91 7.61 5.29
C TRP A 100 5.23 9.09 5.32
N ARG A 101 5.12 9.74 4.18
CA ARG A 101 5.34 11.18 4.05
C ARG A 101 4.25 11.82 3.23
N TYR A 102 3.86 13.00 3.68
CA TYR A 102 2.82 13.83 3.11
C TYR A 102 3.48 15.14 2.72
N VAL A 103 3.63 15.37 1.43
CA VAL A 103 4.32 16.54 0.88
C VAL A 103 3.30 17.37 0.10
N PRO A 104 3.00 18.61 0.52
CA PRO A 104 2.19 19.52 -0.27
C PRO A 104 2.75 19.70 -1.69
N ASP A 105 1.89 19.67 -2.70
CA ASP A 105 2.25 19.76 -4.13
C ASP A 105 1.17 20.55 -4.89
N GLY A 106 1.12 21.86 -4.63
CA GLY A 106 0.13 22.77 -5.23
C GLY A 106 -1.29 22.47 -4.76
N ASP A 107 -2.16 22.11 -5.70
CA ASP A 107 -3.57 21.70 -5.47
C ASP A 107 -3.70 20.25 -5.00
N ALA A 108 -2.58 19.53 -4.92
CA ALA A 108 -2.53 18.12 -4.57
C ALA A 108 -1.54 17.86 -3.43
N LEU A 109 -1.57 16.63 -2.95
CA LEU A 109 -0.67 16.07 -1.97
C LEU A 109 0.08 14.90 -2.59
N ARG A 110 1.40 14.88 -2.43
CA ARG A 110 2.19 13.68 -2.67
C ARG A 110 2.21 12.84 -1.39
N PHE A 111 1.53 11.71 -1.43
CA PHE A 111 1.54 10.71 -0.37
C PHE A 111 2.46 9.57 -0.77
N LEU A 112 3.53 9.36 -0.01
CA LEU A 112 4.55 8.36 -0.33
C LEU A 112 4.92 7.52 0.87
N THR A 113 5.40 6.31 0.59
CA THR A 113 6.00 5.43 1.58
C THR A 113 7.29 4.83 1.05
N GLY A 114 8.27 4.74 1.94
CA GLY A 114 9.45 3.92 1.76
C GLY A 114 9.54 2.93 2.93
N TYR A 115 9.73 1.65 2.64
CA TYR A 115 9.92 0.66 3.71
C TYR A 115 10.79 -0.51 3.27
N ASP A 116 11.52 -1.09 4.21
CA ASP A 116 12.26 -2.33 4.00
C ASP A 116 12.04 -3.27 5.18
N TYR A 117 12.19 -4.56 4.93
CA TYR A 117 11.99 -5.59 5.94
C TYR A 117 12.90 -6.78 5.69
N ARG A 118 13.19 -7.50 6.76
CA ARG A 118 14.00 -8.71 6.75
C ARG A 118 13.08 -9.93 6.65
N PRO A 119 13.24 -10.76 5.60
CA PRO A 119 12.49 -12.01 5.50
C PRO A 119 13.07 -13.10 6.44
N ARG A 120 12.20 -14.00 6.89
CA ARG A 120 12.54 -15.21 7.67
C ARG A 120 13.12 -16.31 6.75
N TRP A 121 13.49 -17.45 7.35
CA TRP A 121 13.91 -18.69 6.65
C TRP A 121 15.18 -18.57 5.77
N GLY A 122 16.09 -17.68 6.16
CA GLY A 122 17.43 -17.62 5.58
C GLY A 122 17.43 -17.42 4.06
N ARG A 123 18.14 -18.30 3.32
CA ARG A 123 18.29 -18.19 1.86
C ARG A 123 16.98 -18.41 1.13
N PHE A 124 16.19 -19.41 1.55
CA PHE A 124 14.93 -19.74 0.91
C PHE A 124 13.94 -18.57 0.99
N GLY A 125 13.73 -18.01 2.19
CA GLY A 125 12.83 -16.87 2.35
C GLY A 125 13.29 -15.62 1.61
N ARG A 126 14.60 -15.41 1.41
CA ARG A 126 15.10 -14.33 0.54
C ARG A 126 14.74 -14.51 -0.93
N VAL A 127 14.75 -15.74 -1.44
CA VAL A 127 14.37 -16.03 -2.84
C VAL A 127 12.88 -15.82 -3.02
N VAL A 128 12.06 -16.38 -2.13
CA VAL A 128 10.59 -16.19 -2.13
C VAL A 128 10.23 -14.73 -1.98
N ASP A 129 10.91 -14.00 -1.08
CA ASP A 129 10.70 -12.56 -0.91
C ASP A 129 10.96 -11.80 -2.20
N ARG A 130 12.13 -12.02 -2.82
CA ARG A 130 12.54 -11.29 -4.00
C ARG A 130 11.63 -11.55 -5.21
N LEU A 131 11.21 -12.79 -5.42
CA LEU A 131 10.49 -13.19 -6.63
C LEU A 131 8.97 -13.01 -6.52
N LEU A 132 8.41 -13.16 -5.31
CA LEU A 132 6.95 -13.19 -5.13
C LEU A 132 6.48 -12.13 -4.13
N PHE A 133 6.96 -12.21 -2.90
CA PHE A 133 6.35 -11.46 -1.80
C PHE A 133 6.59 -9.95 -1.91
N ARG A 134 7.83 -9.52 -2.18
CA ARG A 134 8.16 -8.09 -2.33
C ARG A 134 7.47 -7.44 -3.53
N PRO A 135 7.42 -8.03 -4.74
CA PRO A 135 6.59 -7.53 -5.83
C PRO A 135 5.10 -7.42 -5.46
N LEU A 136 4.56 -8.43 -4.77
CA LEU A 136 3.17 -8.44 -4.31
C LEU A 136 2.92 -7.33 -3.29
N MET A 137 3.80 -7.14 -2.31
CA MET A 137 3.71 -6.08 -1.30
C MET A 137 3.78 -4.68 -1.92
N GLY A 138 4.66 -4.49 -2.92
CA GLY A 138 4.71 -3.25 -3.69
C GLY A 138 3.42 -3.00 -4.49
N TRP A 139 2.87 -4.04 -5.12
CA TRP A 139 1.58 -3.95 -5.81
C TRP A 139 0.42 -3.66 -4.85
N ALA A 140 0.35 -4.35 -3.72
CA ALA A 140 -0.70 -4.19 -2.72
C ALA A 140 -0.67 -2.79 -2.09
N THR A 141 0.52 -2.27 -1.78
CA THR A 141 0.70 -0.89 -1.31
C THR A 141 0.19 0.12 -2.34
N ALA A 142 0.59 -0.03 -3.60
CA ALA A 142 0.14 0.86 -4.69
C ALA A 142 -1.37 0.78 -4.94
N TRP A 143 -1.95 -0.43 -4.92
CA TRP A 143 -3.40 -0.58 -5.05
C TRP A 143 -4.15 0.10 -3.90
N SER A 144 -3.63 -0.06 -2.68
CA SER A 144 -4.17 0.57 -1.46
C SER A 144 -4.10 2.09 -1.53
N PHE A 145 -2.99 2.65 -2.01
CA PHE A 145 -2.84 4.09 -2.19
C PHE A 145 -3.82 4.65 -3.22
N ASP A 146 -4.03 3.96 -4.34
CA ASP A 146 -5.03 4.40 -5.32
C ASP A 146 -6.47 4.29 -4.79
N ARG A 147 -6.75 3.28 -3.94
CA ARG A 147 -8.03 3.16 -3.23
C ARG A 147 -8.26 4.30 -2.26
N LEU A 148 -7.25 4.67 -1.47
CA LEU A 148 -7.29 5.86 -0.61
C LEU A 148 -7.51 7.12 -1.45
N ARG A 149 -6.79 7.27 -2.57
CA ARG A 149 -6.96 8.39 -3.50
C ARG A 149 -8.40 8.50 -4.00
N LEU A 150 -9.01 7.41 -4.43
CA LEU A 150 -10.41 7.40 -4.89
C LEU A 150 -11.39 7.83 -3.79
N TRP A 151 -11.11 7.42 -2.55
CA TRP A 151 -11.92 7.86 -1.42
C TRP A 151 -11.75 9.35 -1.14
N CYS A 152 -10.51 9.88 -1.20
CA CYS A 152 -10.22 11.29 -0.95
C CYS A 152 -10.73 12.21 -2.06
N GLU A 153 -10.46 11.87 -3.33
CA GLU A 153 -10.77 12.74 -4.47
C GLU A 153 -12.23 12.65 -4.94
N ARG A 154 -12.87 11.49 -4.75
CA ARG A 154 -14.20 11.22 -5.36
C ARG A 154 -15.25 10.77 -4.35
N GLY A 155 -14.91 10.70 -3.06
CA GLY A 155 -15.82 10.18 -2.04
C GLY A 155 -16.20 8.69 -2.22
N ILE A 156 -15.52 7.95 -3.11
CA ILE A 156 -15.79 6.53 -3.34
C ILE A 156 -15.23 5.77 -2.14
N THR A 157 -16.11 5.30 -1.27
CA THR A 157 -15.68 4.58 -0.07
C THR A 157 -14.87 3.33 -0.44
N PRO A 158 -13.93 2.89 0.42
CA PRO A 158 -13.10 1.73 0.10
C PRO A 158 -13.92 0.46 -0.19
N GLY A 159 -15.05 0.26 0.50
CA GLY A 159 -15.97 -0.84 0.20
C GLY A 159 -16.53 -0.78 -1.22
N ARG A 160 -17.01 0.40 -1.66
CA ARG A 160 -17.53 0.61 -3.02
C ARG A 160 -16.45 0.42 -4.08
N SER A 161 -15.24 0.93 -3.87
CA SER A 161 -14.15 0.75 -4.83
C SER A 161 -13.74 -0.72 -4.97
N LEU A 162 -13.85 -1.52 -3.90
CA LEU A 162 -13.65 -2.97 -3.95
C LEU A 162 -14.77 -3.64 -4.77
N CYS A 163 -16.03 -3.25 -4.57
CA CYS A 163 -17.14 -3.73 -5.39
C CYS A 163 -16.93 -3.41 -6.89
N HIS A 164 -16.45 -2.20 -7.23
CA HIS A 164 -16.10 -1.86 -8.62
C HIS A 164 -15.01 -2.79 -9.17
N ALA A 165 -13.95 -3.05 -8.39
CA ALA A 165 -12.87 -3.94 -8.80
C ALA A 165 -13.36 -5.38 -9.05
N LEU A 166 -14.20 -5.90 -8.16
CA LEU A 166 -14.78 -7.24 -8.31
C LEU A 166 -15.74 -7.32 -9.50
N ALA A 167 -16.63 -6.35 -9.66
CA ALA A 167 -17.55 -6.28 -10.79
C ALA A 167 -16.79 -6.21 -12.12
N GLU A 168 -15.76 -5.37 -12.20
CA GLU A 168 -14.93 -5.25 -13.39
C GLU A 168 -14.15 -6.53 -13.69
N LEU A 169 -13.59 -7.20 -12.66
CA LEU A 169 -12.93 -8.49 -12.82
C LEU A 169 -13.89 -9.57 -13.32
N ILE A 170 -15.08 -9.65 -12.74
CA ILE A 170 -16.12 -10.61 -13.14
C ILE A 170 -16.53 -10.38 -14.59
N LEU A 171 -16.75 -9.13 -15.01
CA LEU A 171 -17.10 -8.80 -16.39
C LEU A 171 -15.98 -9.18 -17.37
N ARG A 172 -14.72 -8.92 -17.01
CA ARG A 172 -13.56 -9.30 -17.83
C ARG A 172 -13.46 -10.82 -17.97
N ILE A 173 -13.64 -11.58 -16.88
CA ILE A 173 -13.63 -13.05 -16.91
C ILE A 173 -14.82 -13.58 -17.72
N ALA A 174 -16.02 -13.05 -17.49
CA ALA A 174 -17.22 -13.44 -18.20
C ALA A 174 -17.10 -13.21 -19.71
N ALA A 175 -16.48 -12.11 -20.15
CA ALA A 175 -16.22 -11.85 -21.56
C ALA A 175 -15.29 -12.91 -22.19
N VAL A 176 -14.22 -13.28 -21.50
CA VAL A 176 -13.29 -14.33 -21.96
C VAL A 176 -13.98 -15.69 -22.03
N VAL A 177 -14.70 -16.07 -20.97
CA VAL A 177 -15.41 -17.35 -20.89
C VAL A 177 -16.52 -17.43 -21.93
N ALA A 178 -17.35 -16.40 -22.06
CA ALA A 178 -18.41 -16.37 -23.07
C ALA A 178 -17.83 -16.49 -24.49
N THR A 179 -16.71 -15.81 -24.77
CA THR A 179 -16.02 -15.95 -26.06
C THR A 179 -15.53 -17.37 -26.26
N ALA A 180 -14.93 -18.01 -25.25
CA ALA A 180 -14.43 -19.37 -25.34
C ALA A 180 -15.54 -20.42 -25.54
N VAL A 181 -16.73 -20.19 -24.94
CA VAL A 181 -17.88 -21.10 -25.08
C VAL A 181 -18.51 -21.01 -26.48
N VAL A 182 -18.54 -19.82 -27.09
CA VAL A 182 -19.22 -19.58 -28.38
C VAL A 182 -18.27 -19.72 -29.58
N ALA A 183 -16.95 -19.67 -29.36
CA ALA A 183 -15.94 -19.74 -30.42
C ALA A 183 -15.74 -21.17 -30.97
N PRO A 184 -15.84 -21.41 -32.30
CA PRO A 184 -15.38 -22.67 -32.90
C PRO A 184 -13.85 -22.83 -32.76
N VAL A 185 -13.30 -24.02 -33.02
CA VAL A 185 -11.87 -24.33 -32.81
C VAL A 185 -10.92 -23.37 -33.57
N ALA A 186 -11.31 -22.88 -34.75
CA ALA A 186 -10.56 -21.88 -35.53
C ALA A 186 -10.58 -20.47 -34.91
N ALA A 187 -11.43 -20.22 -33.91
CA ALA A 187 -11.58 -18.94 -33.21
C ALA A 187 -10.76 -18.86 -31.90
N LEU A 188 -9.77 -19.74 -31.70
CA LEU A 188 -8.78 -19.60 -30.62
C LEU A 188 -8.10 -18.22 -30.66
N ALA A 189 -7.82 -17.69 -31.85
CA ALA A 189 -7.28 -16.34 -32.02
C ALA A 189 -8.21 -15.27 -31.43
N THR A 190 -9.52 -15.42 -31.57
CA THR A 190 -10.53 -14.52 -30.99
C THR A 190 -10.54 -14.62 -29.47
N VAL A 191 -10.50 -15.84 -28.91
CA VAL A 191 -10.43 -16.04 -27.45
C VAL A 191 -9.16 -15.39 -26.88
N LEU A 192 -8.02 -15.60 -27.53
CA LEU A 192 -6.74 -14.99 -27.14
C LEU A 192 -6.77 -13.47 -27.24
N ALA A 193 -7.41 -12.91 -28.28
CA ALA A 193 -7.57 -11.47 -28.43
C ALA A 193 -8.44 -10.86 -27.32
N VAL A 194 -9.55 -11.51 -26.96
CA VAL A 194 -10.41 -11.07 -25.85
C VAL A 194 -9.71 -11.22 -24.51
N ALA A 195 -8.97 -12.31 -24.29
CA ALA A 195 -8.14 -12.49 -23.09
C ALA A 195 -7.04 -11.43 -22.99
N ALA A 196 -6.37 -11.11 -24.09
CA ALA A 196 -5.38 -10.03 -24.13
C ALA A 196 -6.03 -8.68 -23.82
N ALA A 197 -7.19 -8.37 -24.40
CA ALA A 197 -7.93 -7.14 -24.08
C ALA A 197 -8.34 -7.09 -22.60
N ALA A 198 -8.84 -8.19 -22.04
CA ALA A 198 -9.21 -8.31 -20.64
C ALA A 198 -8.03 -8.10 -19.67
N LEU A 199 -6.80 -8.40 -20.08
CA LEU A 199 -5.59 -8.19 -19.29
C LEU A 199 -4.96 -6.81 -19.49
N LEU A 200 -4.95 -6.31 -20.74
CA LEU A 200 -4.21 -5.12 -21.13
C LEU A 200 -5.02 -3.83 -21.00
N LEU A 201 -6.35 -3.89 -21.13
CA LEU A 201 -7.18 -2.70 -21.00
C LEU A 201 -7.08 -2.12 -19.58
N PRO A 202 -6.90 -0.80 -19.43
CA PRO A 202 -6.78 -0.18 -18.12
C PRO A 202 -8.07 -0.36 -17.30
N PRO A 203 -8.02 -0.59 -15.96
CA PRO A 203 -9.22 -0.49 -15.16
C PRO A 203 -9.89 0.87 -15.19
N LEU A 204 -11.20 0.82 -14.99
CA LEU A 204 -12.07 1.99 -15.00
C LEU A 204 -11.58 3.06 -14.03
N PRO A 205 -11.85 4.36 -14.29
CA PRO A 205 -11.41 5.46 -13.43
C PRO A 205 -11.87 5.35 -11.96
N THR A 206 -12.91 4.56 -11.69
CA THR A 206 -13.51 4.32 -10.36
C THR A 206 -13.05 3.01 -9.70
N THR A 207 -12.25 2.21 -10.41
CA THR A 207 -11.65 0.95 -9.94
C THR A 207 -10.21 1.21 -9.48
N PRO A 208 -9.79 0.79 -8.28
CA PRO A 208 -8.41 0.98 -7.85
C PRO A 208 -7.41 0.23 -8.73
N ALA A 209 -6.31 0.88 -9.07
CA ALA A 209 -5.29 0.34 -9.97
C ALA A 209 -3.87 0.70 -9.52
N ALA A 210 -3.11 -0.31 -9.12
CA ALA A 210 -1.73 -0.18 -8.64
C ALA A 210 -0.73 0.42 -9.64
N ARG A 211 -1.10 0.56 -10.92
CA ARG A 211 -0.28 1.20 -11.95
C ARG A 211 -0.41 2.73 -11.98
N ARG A 212 -1.37 3.31 -11.25
CA ARG A 212 -1.54 4.76 -11.11
C ARG A 212 -0.58 5.37 -10.08
N CYS A 213 0.14 4.54 -9.34
CA CYS A 213 1.14 4.95 -8.36
C CYS A 213 2.55 4.72 -8.90
N LEU A 214 3.47 5.61 -8.53
CA LEU A 214 4.89 5.45 -8.81
C LEU A 214 5.47 4.40 -7.86
N ARG A 215 6.31 3.50 -8.38
CA ARG A 215 6.98 2.44 -7.59
C ARG A 215 8.50 2.62 -7.46
N ARG A 216 9.01 3.70 -8.04
CA ARG A 216 10.40 4.12 -7.93
C ARG A 216 10.40 5.59 -7.55
N PRO A 217 11.32 6.02 -6.68
CA PRO A 217 11.48 7.43 -6.41
C PRO A 217 11.81 8.13 -7.73
N PRO A 218 11.16 9.27 -8.05
CA PRO A 218 11.59 10.07 -9.19
C PRO A 218 13.06 10.48 -8.97
N GLU A 219 13.90 10.25 -9.97
CA GLU A 219 15.27 10.78 -10.03
C GLU A 219 15.16 12.31 -9.99
N ARG A 220 15.22 12.93 -8.82
CA ARG A 220 15.10 14.39 -8.72
C ARG A 220 16.46 15.01 -9.03
N ALA A 221 16.43 16.04 -9.88
CA ALA A 221 17.46 17.06 -10.02
C ALA A 221 18.21 17.25 -8.69
N ALA A 222 19.53 17.04 -8.74
CA ALA A 222 20.47 17.04 -7.64
C ALA A 222 20.62 18.42 -6.98
N GLY A 223 19.58 18.91 -6.33
CA GLY A 223 19.59 20.19 -5.63
C GLY A 223 18.60 20.21 -4.47
N ARG A 224 19.15 20.20 -3.25
CA ARG A 224 18.52 20.31 -1.91
C ARG A 224 18.18 18.98 -1.21
N SER A 225 19.23 18.45 -0.59
CA SER A 225 19.25 17.33 0.37
C SER A 225 18.85 17.77 1.79
N GLU A 226 17.62 18.26 1.97
CA GLU A 226 16.97 18.31 3.31
C GLU A 226 15.91 17.22 3.46
N SER A 227 15.43 16.69 2.33
CA SER A 227 14.30 15.77 2.22
C SER A 227 14.57 14.35 2.77
N ALA A 228 15.83 13.91 2.90
CA ALA A 228 16.18 12.56 3.35
C ALA A 228 16.59 12.46 4.83
N ALA A 229 16.87 13.59 5.49
CA ALA A 229 17.39 13.60 6.86
C ALA A 229 16.29 13.31 7.91
N ALA A 230 15.11 13.91 7.78
CA ALA A 230 14.03 13.77 8.76
C ALA A 230 13.44 12.35 8.90
N PRO A 231 13.21 11.58 7.80
CA PRO A 231 12.79 10.17 7.92
C PRO A 231 13.83 9.32 8.66
N THR A 232 15.12 9.63 8.48
CA THR A 232 16.23 8.89 9.09
C THR A 232 16.31 9.16 10.59
N ALA A 233 16.13 10.41 11.02
CA ALA A 233 16.13 10.77 12.44
C ALA A 233 14.97 10.13 13.22
N LEU A 234 13.74 10.17 12.67
CA LEU A 234 12.56 9.54 13.29
C LEU A 234 12.67 8.01 13.35
N LEU A 235 13.23 7.40 12.30
CA LEU A 235 13.52 5.96 12.30
C LEU A 235 14.58 5.62 13.36
N ALA A 236 15.61 6.45 13.54
CA ALA A 236 16.62 6.25 14.58
C ALA A 236 16.05 6.41 16.00
N THR A 237 15.06 7.28 16.21
CA THR A 237 14.36 7.37 17.50
C THR A 237 13.62 6.08 17.84
N LEU A 238 13.08 5.37 16.84
CA LEU A 238 12.44 4.07 17.02
C LEU A 238 13.44 2.91 17.24
N GLU A 239 14.74 3.11 17.01
CA GLU A 239 15.77 2.08 17.30
C GLU A 239 16.17 2.08 18.78
N GLN A 240 15.91 3.16 19.51
CA GLN A 240 16.28 3.33 20.92
C GLN A 240 15.15 2.98 21.91
N SER A 241 13.98 2.53 21.40
CA SER A 241 12.72 2.34 22.15
C SER A 241 12.17 0.92 22.06
#